data_AF-A0A3D3G210-F1
#
_entry.id   AF-A0A3D3G210-F1
#
_cell.length_a   1.000
_cell.length_b   1.000
_cell.length_c   1.000
_cell.angle_alpha   90.00
_cell.angle_beta   90.00
_cell.angle_gamma   90.00
#
_symmetry.space_group_name_H-M   'P 1'
#
loop_
_entity.id
_entity.type
_entity.pdbx_description
1 polymer ?
#
loop_
_entity_poly.entity_id
_entity_poly.type
_entity_poly.pdbx_seq_one_letter_code
_entity_poly.pdbx_strand_id
1 'polypeptide(L)'
;MKYKRGFTLVELLVAIAIFAALSALGWKVFDYLIKVKERNSIHEQNLARLQEAYQQILRDSLQLIPLTANNGGELRPALELNDQHFIFSKAGVTDPLGQGLGPYERIEYQYSSADQKLYRLKYQDLNTSTAIQPQSSVLLDQV
;
A
#
# COMPACT_ATOMS: atom_id res chain seq x y z
N MET A 1 -57.92 50.18 -15.08
CA MET A 1 -57.29 48.95 -15.62
C MET A 1 -55.79 49.06 -15.43
N LYS A 2 -55.15 48.15 -14.68
CA LYS A 2 -53.70 48.16 -14.45
C LYS A 2 -53.01 47.46 -15.62
N TYR A 3 -52.27 48.20 -16.45
CA TYR A 3 -51.44 47.61 -17.50
C TYR A 3 -50.32 46.80 -16.85
N LYS A 4 -50.28 45.49 -17.09
CA LYS A 4 -49.13 44.65 -16.70
C LYS A 4 -47.95 45.02 -17.60
N ARG A 5 -46.90 45.60 -17.02
CA ARG A 5 -45.63 45.82 -17.72
C ARG A 5 -45.02 44.46 -18.06
N GLY A 6 -44.78 44.22 -19.35
CA GLY A 6 -44.11 43.03 -19.86
C GLY A 6 -42.59 43.11 -19.66
N PHE A 7 -41.94 41.95 -19.71
CA PHE A 7 -40.50 41.80 -19.59
C PHE A 7 -39.78 42.43 -20.78
N THR A 8 -38.72 43.19 -20.55
CA THR A 8 -37.91 43.79 -21.62
C THR A 8 -36.86 42.82 -22.16
N LEU A 9 -36.42 43.02 -23.41
CA LEU A 9 -35.29 42.28 -23.98
C LEU A 9 -34.01 42.44 -23.14
N VAL A 10 -33.81 43.62 -22.55
CA VAL A 10 -32.65 43.92 -21.70
C VAL A 10 -32.69 43.10 -20.41
N GLU A 11 -33.85 42.99 -19.75
CA GLU A 11 -34.00 42.15 -18.55
C GLU A 11 -33.71 40.68 -18.84
N LEU A 12 -34.13 40.17 -20.01
CA LEU A 12 -33.84 38.79 -20.42
C LEU A 12 -32.34 38.58 -20.65
N LEU A 13 -31.69 39.52 -21.33
CA LEU A 13 -30.26 39.45 -21.58
C LEU A 13 -29.48 39.49 -20.26
N VAL A 14 -29.84 40.39 -19.34
CA VAL A 14 -29.22 40.47 -18.01
C VAL A 14 -29.45 39.18 -17.22
N ALA A 15 -30.67 38.64 -17.22
CA ALA A 15 -30.97 37.39 -16.53
C ALA A 15 -30.14 36.21 -17.06
N ILE A 16 -30.02 36.07 -18.38
CA ILE A 16 -29.22 35.01 -19.01
C ILE A 16 -27.73 35.22 -18.74
N ALA A 17 -27.24 36.47 -18.76
CA ALA A 17 -25.84 36.77 -18.46
C ALA A 17 -25.48 36.41 -17.00
N ILE A 18 -26.35 36.76 -16.04
CA ILE A 18 -26.19 36.37 -14.63
C ILE A 18 -26.24 34.85 -14.51
N PHE A 19 -27.22 34.19 -15.14
CA PHE A 19 -27.35 32.73 -15.09
C PHE A 19 -26.13 32.02 -15.67
N ALA A 20 -25.59 32.50 -16.79
CA ALA A 20 -24.39 31.97 -17.41
C ALA A 20 -23.17 32.15 -16.51
N ALA A 21 -23.00 33.33 -15.88
CA ALA A 21 -21.93 33.60 -14.93
C ALA A 21 -22.01 32.69 -13.71
N LEU A 22 -23.20 32.54 -13.11
CA LEU A 22 -23.43 31.64 -11.97
C LEU A 22 -23.16 30.17 -12.34
N SER A 23 -23.61 29.73 -13.53
CA SER A 23 -23.36 28.38 -14.03
C SER A 23 -21.86 28.11 -14.23
N ALA A 24 -21.13 29.07 -14.82
CA ALA A 24 -19.69 28.96 -15.02
C ALA A 24 -18.92 28.92 -13.68
N LEU A 25 -19.34 29.68 -12.67
CA LEU A 25 -18.78 29.61 -11.32
C LEU A 25 -19.08 28.26 -10.67
N GLY A 26 -20.31 27.75 -10.81
CA GLY A 26 -20.68 26.41 -10.34
C GLY A 26 -19.78 25.32 -10.92
N TRP A 27 -19.48 25.38 -12.22
CA TRP A 27 -18.57 24.43 -12.86
C TRP A 27 -17.17 24.41 -12.24
N LYS A 28 -16.59 25.59 -11.91
CA LYS A 28 -15.29 25.66 -11.24
C LYS A 28 -15.28 25.02 -9.86
N VAL A 29 -16.37 25.15 -9.11
CA VAL A 29 -16.52 24.49 -7.80
C VAL A 29 -16.55 22.98 -7.97
N PHE A 30 -17.31 22.45 -8.94
CA PHE A 30 -17.34 21.02 -9.21
C PHE A 30 -15.98 20.46 -9.63
N ASP A 31 -15.29 21.13 -10.55
CA ASP A 31 -13.94 20.75 -10.99
C ASP A 31 -12.95 20.71 -9.80
N TYR A 32 -13.03 21.71 -8.92
CA TYR A 32 -12.23 21.73 -7.70
C TYR A 32 -12.53 20.55 -6.77
N LEU A 33 -13.81 20.24 -6.52
CA LEU A 33 -14.21 19.13 -5.67
C LEU A 33 -13.75 17.77 -6.23
N ILE A 34 -13.81 17.58 -7.55
CA ILE A 34 -13.31 16.36 -8.21
C ILE A 34 -11.81 16.22 -7.96
N LYS A 35 -11.02 17.28 -8.18
CA LYS A 35 -9.56 17.27 -7.95
C LYS A 35 -9.19 17.01 -6.49
N VAL A 36 -9.93 17.58 -5.55
CA VAL A 36 -9.71 17.31 -4.11
C VAL A 36 -10.01 15.86 -3.78
N LYS A 37 -11.12 15.31 -4.29
CA LYS A 37 -11.47 13.91 -4.10
C LYS A 37 -10.39 12.97 -4.66
N GLU A 38 -9.87 13.26 -5.84
CA GLU A 38 -8.80 12.48 -6.47
C GLU A 38 -7.52 12.48 -5.62
N ARG A 39 -7.09 13.66 -5.15
CA ARG A 39 -5.93 13.79 -4.26
C ARG A 39 -6.12 13.03 -2.95
N ASN A 40 -7.29 13.16 -2.33
CA ASN A 40 -7.61 12.42 -1.11
C ASN A 40 -7.57 10.91 -1.35
N SER A 41 -8.11 10.43 -2.47
CA SER A 41 -8.09 9.01 -2.80
C SER A 41 -6.65 8.46 -2.93
N ILE A 42 -5.72 9.23 -3.52
CA ILE A 42 -4.30 8.85 -3.58
C ILE A 42 -3.71 8.76 -2.16
N HIS A 43 -4.02 9.72 -1.28
CA HIS A 43 -3.51 9.72 0.09
C HIS A 43 -4.07 8.54 0.91
N GLU A 44 -5.36 8.23 0.74
CA GLU A 44 -6.01 7.07 1.35
C GLU A 44 -5.35 5.76 0.90
N GLN A 45 -5.07 5.61 -0.40
CA GLN A 45 -4.38 4.44 -0.93
C GLN A 45 -2.95 4.30 -0.37
N ASN A 46 -2.21 5.40 -0.26
CA ASN A 46 -0.87 5.39 0.34
C ASN A 46 -0.90 4.98 1.82
N LEU A 47 -1.84 5.52 2.58
CA LEU A 47 -2.03 5.16 3.98
C LEU A 47 -2.42 3.70 4.15
N ALA A 48 -3.32 3.19 3.30
CA ALA A 48 -3.73 1.79 3.31
C ALA A 48 -2.52 0.86 3.05
N ARG A 49 -1.69 1.16 2.05
CA ARG A 49 -0.46 0.40 1.77
C ARG A 49 0.51 0.39 2.95
N LEU A 50 0.71 1.54 3.59
CA LEU A 50 1.55 1.63 4.79
C LEU A 50 0.98 0.78 5.94
N GLN A 51 -0.33 0.82 6.17
CA GLN A 51 -0.99 0.02 7.19
C GLN A 51 -0.86 -1.49 6.91
N GLU A 52 -1.04 -1.92 5.66
CA GLU A 52 -0.85 -3.32 5.25
C GLU A 52 0.58 -3.78 5.48
N ALA A 53 1.57 -2.96 5.09
CA ALA A 53 2.98 -3.23 5.32
C ALA A 53 3.30 -3.36 6.82
N TYR A 54 2.82 -2.43 7.63
CA TYR A 54 2.97 -2.47 9.09
C TYR A 54 2.34 -3.73 9.70
N GLN A 55 1.11 -4.07 9.30
CA GLN A 55 0.43 -5.27 9.79
C GLN A 55 1.14 -6.56 9.38
N GLN A 56 1.75 -6.60 8.18
CA GLN A 56 2.57 -7.73 7.77
C GLN A 56 3.81 -7.88 8.64
N ILE A 57 4.55 -6.79 8.87
CA ILE A 57 5.72 -6.77 9.76
C ILE A 57 5.35 -7.21 11.16
N LEU A 58 4.24 -6.69 11.69
CA LEU A 58 3.73 -7.05 13.01
C LEU A 58 3.42 -8.54 13.11
N ARG A 59 2.68 -9.11 12.14
CA ARG A 59 2.35 -10.54 12.12
C ARG A 59 3.58 -11.42 12.08
N ASP A 60 4.55 -11.08 11.22
CA ASP A 60 5.78 -11.87 11.11
C ASP A 60 6.61 -11.78 12.41
N SER A 61 6.73 -10.57 12.97
CA SER A 61 7.49 -10.33 14.21
C SER A 61 6.88 -11.03 15.43
N LEU A 62 5.55 -11.09 15.53
CA LEU A 62 4.86 -11.82 16.59
C LEU A 62 5.07 -13.34 16.54
N GLN A 63 5.42 -13.87 15.36
CA GLN A 63 5.65 -15.30 15.13
C GLN A 63 7.13 -15.67 15.17
N LEU A 64 8.01 -14.75 15.54
CA LEU A 64 9.45 -14.98 15.61
C LEU A 64 9.80 -16.10 16.58
N ILE A 65 10.73 -16.97 16.18
CA ILE A 65 11.20 -18.09 17.01
C ILE A 65 12.74 -18.12 17.08
N PRO A 66 13.33 -18.58 18.20
CA PRO A 66 14.78 -18.63 18.39
C PRO A 66 15.41 -19.87 17.74
N LEU A 67 15.04 -20.20 16.50
CA LEU A 67 15.62 -21.33 15.75
C LEU A 67 16.60 -20.84 14.69
N THR A 68 17.80 -21.42 14.69
CA THR A 68 18.78 -21.23 13.62
C THR A 68 18.26 -21.84 12.31
N ALA A 69 18.73 -21.30 11.19
CA ALA A 69 18.45 -21.83 9.87
C ALA A 69 19.72 -22.43 9.26
N ASN A 70 19.58 -23.40 8.37
CA ASN A 70 20.67 -23.93 7.56
C ASN A 70 20.34 -23.68 6.09
N ASN A 71 21.10 -22.82 5.42
CA ASN A 71 20.91 -22.54 4.00
C ASN A 71 22.05 -23.18 3.21
N GLY A 72 21.82 -24.38 2.65
CA GLY A 72 22.80 -25.06 1.80
C GLY A 72 24.11 -25.41 2.50
N GLY A 73 24.06 -25.69 3.82
CA GLY A 73 25.23 -26.01 4.65
C GLY A 73 25.73 -24.85 5.51
N GLU A 74 25.26 -23.62 5.27
CA GLU A 74 25.62 -22.45 6.08
C GLU A 74 24.63 -22.27 7.24
N LEU A 75 25.12 -22.36 8.48
CA LEU A 75 24.32 -22.10 9.67
C LEU A 75 24.13 -20.59 9.87
N ARG A 76 22.87 -20.15 9.91
CA ARG A 76 22.46 -18.76 10.11
C ARG A 76 21.77 -18.58 11.46
N PRO A 77 22.02 -17.46 12.17
CA PRO A 77 21.37 -17.18 13.44
C PRO A 77 19.85 -17.03 13.28
N ALA A 78 19.13 -17.21 14.39
CA ALA A 78 17.66 -17.10 14.41
C ALA A 78 17.16 -15.70 14.06
N LEU A 79 17.95 -14.67 14.37
CA LEU A 79 17.71 -13.27 14.01
C LEU A 79 19.04 -12.66 13.56
N GLU A 80 18.98 -11.87 12.49
CA GLU A 80 20.06 -11.06 11.97
C GLU A 80 19.50 -9.68 11.65
N LEU A 81 20.16 -8.63 12.12
CA LEU A 81 19.74 -7.25 11.89
C LEU A 81 20.97 -6.43 11.53
N ASN A 82 20.90 -5.76 10.38
CA ASN A 82 21.87 -4.79 9.92
C ASN A 82 21.15 -3.59 9.29
N ASP A 83 21.89 -2.62 8.74
CA ASP A 83 21.31 -1.37 8.20
C ASP A 83 20.35 -1.57 7.02
N GLN A 84 20.41 -2.71 6.33
CA GLN A 84 19.67 -3.00 5.09
C GLN A 84 18.75 -4.21 5.20
N HIS A 85 19.02 -5.09 6.15
CA HIS A 85 18.35 -6.39 6.31
C HIS A 85 17.87 -6.61 7.72
N PHE A 86 16.62 -7.04 7.84
CA PHE A 86 16.07 -7.62 9.06
C PHE A 86 15.58 -9.03 8.74
N ILE A 87 16.30 -10.04 9.24
CA ILE A 87 16.10 -11.43 8.91
C ILE A 87 15.80 -12.22 10.17
N PHE A 88 14.80 -13.09 10.14
CA PHE A 88 14.50 -13.97 11.27
C PHE A 88 13.75 -15.23 10.87
N SER A 89 13.85 -16.23 11.74
CA SER A 89 13.04 -17.45 11.69
C SER A 89 11.69 -17.19 12.35
N LYS A 90 10.60 -17.67 11.75
CA LYS A 90 9.25 -17.59 12.31
C LYS A 90 8.49 -18.90 12.20
N ALA A 91 7.51 -19.07 13.09
CA ALA A 91 6.53 -20.14 13.02
C ALA A 91 5.22 -19.66 12.37
N GLY A 92 4.17 -20.47 12.48
CA GLY A 92 2.82 -20.08 12.06
C GLY A 92 2.53 -20.30 10.59
N VAL A 93 3.34 -21.11 9.90
CA VAL A 93 2.99 -21.64 8.58
C VAL A 93 1.84 -22.63 8.77
N THR A 94 0.69 -22.32 8.18
CA THR A 94 -0.47 -23.23 8.17
C THR A 94 -0.48 -24.00 6.85
N ASP A 95 -0.67 -25.31 6.92
CA ASP A 95 -0.83 -26.18 5.76
C ASP A 95 -2.25 -26.75 5.68
N PRO A 96 -3.24 -25.95 5.24
CA PRO A 96 -4.63 -26.39 5.19
C PRO A 96 -4.86 -27.50 4.15
N LEU A 97 -3.96 -27.64 3.18
CA LEU A 97 -4.04 -28.63 2.11
C LEU A 97 -3.25 -29.91 2.41
N GLY A 98 -2.52 -29.96 3.53
CA GLY A 98 -1.74 -31.12 3.95
C GLY A 98 -0.62 -31.50 2.98
N GLN A 99 -0.02 -30.53 2.30
CA GLN A 99 1.05 -30.73 1.32
C GLN A 99 2.42 -31.02 1.96
N GLY A 100 2.51 -31.01 3.29
CA GLY A 100 3.74 -31.25 4.03
C GLY A 100 4.61 -29.99 4.15
N LEU A 101 4.01 -28.80 4.19
CA LEU A 101 4.76 -27.57 4.41
C LEU A 101 5.41 -27.59 5.80
N GLY A 102 6.67 -27.19 5.87
CA GLY A 102 7.37 -27.01 7.13
C GLY A 102 6.62 -26.00 8.01
N PRO A 103 6.53 -26.23 9.34
CA PRO A 103 5.84 -25.31 10.25
C PRO A 103 6.59 -23.98 10.46
N TYR A 104 7.80 -23.86 9.91
CA TYR A 104 8.72 -22.77 10.12
C TYR A 104 9.27 -22.25 8.78
N GLU A 105 9.30 -20.93 8.66
CA GLU A 105 9.83 -20.22 7.49
C GLU A 105 10.86 -19.18 7.93
N ARG A 106 11.70 -18.72 7.00
CA ARG A 106 12.61 -17.59 7.23
C ARG A 106 12.12 -16.38 6.46
N ILE A 107 12.03 -15.24 7.12
CA ILE A 107 11.64 -13.96 6.53
C ILE A 107 12.82 -13.02 6.53
N GLU A 108 12.98 -12.29 5.45
CA GLU A 108 13.94 -11.20 5.31
C GLU A 108 13.21 -9.96 4.81
N TYR A 109 13.38 -8.84 5.50
CA TYR A 109 13.04 -7.53 4.98
C TYR A 109 14.30 -6.87 4.46
N GLN A 110 14.28 -6.50 3.18
CA GLN A 110 15.41 -5.88 2.50
C GLN A 110 15.01 -4.52 1.94
N TYR A 111 15.73 -3.47 2.35
CA TYR A 111 15.59 -2.15 1.75
C TYR A 111 16.47 -2.02 0.51
N SER A 112 15.89 -1.56 -0.60
CA SER A 112 16.61 -1.20 -1.83
C SER A 112 16.53 0.30 -2.05
N SER A 113 17.65 0.99 -1.84
CA SER A 113 17.76 2.44 -2.10
C SER A 113 17.69 2.77 -3.60
N ALA A 114 18.08 1.84 -4.48
CA ALA A 114 18.00 2.02 -5.91
C ALA A 114 16.55 2.03 -6.41
N ASP A 115 15.70 1.19 -5.83
CA ASP A 115 14.29 1.07 -6.21
C ASP A 115 13.35 1.92 -5.33
N GLN A 116 13.86 2.46 -4.22
CA GLN A 116 13.08 3.04 -3.13
C GLN A 116 11.97 2.10 -2.65
N LYS A 117 12.31 0.82 -2.45
CA LYS A 117 11.35 -0.22 -2.08
C LYS A 117 11.84 -1.02 -0.88
N LEU A 118 10.89 -1.42 -0.06
CA LEU A 118 11.06 -2.44 0.97
C LEU A 118 10.53 -3.76 0.42
N TYR A 119 11.39 -4.76 0.30
CA TYR A 119 11.03 -6.11 -0.11
C TYR A 119 10.84 -6.99 1.12
N ARG A 120 9.90 -7.92 1.03
CA ARG A 120 9.76 -9.05 1.93
C ARG A 120 10.11 -10.32 1.17
N LEU A 121 11.16 -10.98 1.61
CA LEU A 121 11.68 -12.23 1.06
C LEU A 121 11.26 -13.37 1.99
N LYS A 122 10.74 -14.46 1.41
CA LYS A 122 10.25 -15.64 2.14
C LYS A 122 10.96 -16.89 1.68
N TYR A 123 11.59 -17.59 2.62
CA TYR A 123 12.16 -18.92 2.44
C TYR A 123 11.22 -19.94 3.04
N GLN A 124 10.76 -20.91 2.24
CA GLN A 124 9.71 -21.86 2.65
C GLN A 124 10.14 -22.76 3.82
N ASP A 125 11.42 -23.10 3.90
CA ASP A 125 11.98 -23.96 4.95
C ASP A 125 13.19 -23.29 5.63
N LEU A 126 13.36 -23.54 6.92
CA LEU A 126 14.54 -23.11 7.68
C LEU A 126 15.81 -23.87 7.30
N ASN A 127 15.68 -25.13 6.87
CA ASN A 127 16.81 -26.01 6.61
C ASN A 127 16.73 -26.54 5.19
N THR A 128 17.62 -26.08 4.32
CA THR A 128 17.69 -26.48 2.93
C THR A 128 19.02 -27.17 2.65
N SER A 129 18.99 -28.28 1.90
CA SER A 129 20.21 -28.98 1.48
C SER A 129 21.01 -28.19 0.44
N THR A 130 20.32 -27.36 -0.33
CA THR A 130 20.88 -26.50 -1.39
C THR A 130 20.38 -25.08 -1.16
N ALA A 131 21.14 -24.07 -1.58
CA ALA A 131 20.68 -22.68 -1.53
C ALA A 131 19.44 -22.50 -2.43
N ILE A 132 18.34 -22.02 -1.85
CA ILE A 132 17.07 -21.78 -2.57
C ILE A 132 16.88 -20.27 -2.73
N GLN A 133 16.38 -19.84 -3.89
CA GLN A 133 15.96 -18.46 -4.08
C GLN A 133 14.68 -18.17 -3.28
N PRO A 134 14.66 -17.11 -2.47
CA PRO A 134 13.46 -16.72 -1.75
C PRO A 134 12.36 -16.22 -2.68
N GLN A 135 11.12 -16.36 -2.23
CA GLN A 135 9.99 -15.70 -2.85
C GLN A 135 9.99 -14.22 -2.44
N SER A 136 10.18 -13.33 -3.40
CA SER A 136 10.19 -11.88 -3.17
C SER A 136 8.83 -11.25 -3.42
N SER A 137 8.39 -10.38 -2.51
CA SER A 137 7.25 -9.50 -2.71
C SER A 137 7.61 -8.07 -2.30
N VAL A 138 7.16 -7.07 -3.07
CA VAL A 138 7.26 -5.67 -2.66
C VAL A 138 6.29 -5.44 -1.50
N LEU A 139 6.83 -5.01 -0.36
CA LEU A 139 6.04 -4.72 0.83
C LEU A 139 5.56 -3.27 0.84
N LEU A 140 6.45 -2.34 0.50
CA LEU A 140 6.17 -0.92 0.43
C LEU A 140 7.06 -0.28 -0.64
N ASP A 141 6.51 0.68 -1.36
CA ASP A 141 7.21 1.48 -2.36
C ASP A 141 7.36 2.93 -1.89
N GLN A 142 8.29 3.65 -2.51
CA GLN A 142 8.61 5.05 -2.21
C GLN A 142 9.08 5.27 -0.76
N VAL A 143 9.96 4.37 -0.28
CA VAL A 143 10.56 4.39 1.07
C VAL A 143 11.93 5.07 1.08
#